data_AF-A0A380CAY3-F1
#
_entry.id   AF-A0A380CAY3-F1
#
_cell.length_a   1.000
_cell.length_b   1.000
_cell.length_c   1.000
_cell.angle_alpha   90.00
_cell.angle_beta   90.00
_cell.angle_gamma   90.00
#
_symmetry.space_group_name_H-M   'P 1'
#
loop_
_entity.id
_entity.type
_entity.pdbx_description
1 polymer ?
#
loop_
_entity_poly.entity_id
_entity_poly.type
_entity_poly.pdbx_seq_one_letter_code
_entity_poly.pdbx_strand_id
1 'polypeptide(L)'
;MAKVTLKIDGKNKMFSKDKLNLGAMKAQAEFEKELQAGFGVVGEMQNLYRKHRSILNKIEKVEEKLGEAETDEEQEKYFQELDDLEQTEEYKDFLKKSEELDERAKEEESEDTFEMYDEFAALLVKVFDNQFTIDEVFDGLEVENSLADTYSKIFANNDTGKQTKKATTTKAKQPAKS
;
A
#
# COMPACT_ATOMS: atom_id res chain seq x y z
N MET A 1 -10.95 -12.76 14.03
CA MET A 1 -10.29 -14.06 13.89
C MET A 1 -9.17 -13.96 12.87
N ALA A 2 -7.93 -13.99 13.35
CA ALA A 2 -6.75 -14.13 12.51
C ALA A 2 -6.56 -15.59 12.07
N LYS A 3 -6.07 -15.82 10.86
CA LYS A 3 -5.80 -17.18 10.33
C LYS A 3 -4.53 -17.19 9.50
N VAL A 4 -3.66 -18.17 9.72
CA VAL A 4 -2.45 -18.39 8.92
C VAL A 4 -2.34 -19.87 8.54
N THR A 5 -1.82 -20.14 7.36
CA THR A 5 -1.46 -21.51 6.93
C THR A 5 0.04 -21.56 6.73
N LEU A 6 0.71 -22.51 7.37
CA LEU A 6 2.15 -22.73 7.26
C LEU A 6 2.42 -24.15 6.78
N LYS A 7 3.41 -24.32 5.91
CA LYS A 7 3.92 -25.62 5.49
C LYS A 7 4.99 -26.11 6.45
N ILE A 8 4.64 -27.03 7.34
CA ILE A 8 5.54 -27.60 8.36
C ILE A 8 5.64 -29.10 8.12
N ASP A 9 6.86 -29.64 8.06
CA ASP A 9 7.13 -31.05 7.73
C ASP A 9 6.52 -31.50 6.39
N GLY A 10 6.47 -30.58 5.41
CA GLY A 10 5.87 -30.85 4.10
C GLY A 10 4.34 -30.92 4.09
N LYS A 11 3.66 -30.53 5.18
CA LYS A 11 2.20 -30.50 5.29
C LYS A 11 1.68 -29.11 5.62
N ASN A 12 0.57 -28.72 5.00
CA ASN A 12 -0.12 -27.47 5.32
C ASN A 12 -0.83 -27.60 6.67
N LYS A 13 -0.37 -26.84 7.67
CA LYS A 13 -0.99 -26.71 8.99
C LYS A 13 -1.65 -25.33 9.09
N MET A 14 -2.91 -25.31 9.48
CA MET A 14 -3.69 -24.07 9.62
C MET A 14 -3.84 -23.72 11.09
N PHE A 15 -3.55 -22.46 11.42
CA PHE A 15 -3.68 -21.90 12.75
C PHE A 15 -4.70 -20.76 12.74
N SER A 16 -5.55 -20.69 13.76
CA SER A 16 -6.59 -19.67 13.87
C SER A 16 -6.66 -19.11 15.28
N LYS A 17 -6.79 -17.78 15.38
CA LYS A 17 -6.89 -17.07 16.65
C LYS A 17 -8.10 -16.14 16.66
N ASP A 18 -9.06 -16.41 17.53
CA ASP A 18 -10.33 -15.66 17.57
C ASP A 18 -10.16 -14.25 18.11
N LYS A 19 -9.45 -14.12 19.24
CA LYS A 19 -9.20 -12.87 19.94
C LYS A 19 -7.72 -12.77 20.28
N LEU A 20 -7.13 -11.63 19.95
CA LEU A 20 -5.76 -11.33 20.34
C LEU A 20 -5.68 -10.98 21.82
N ASN A 21 -4.62 -11.42 22.49
CA ASN A 21 -4.29 -10.92 23.82
C ASN A 21 -3.69 -9.50 23.71
N LEU A 22 -3.59 -8.77 24.83
CA LEU A 22 -3.08 -7.39 24.83
C LEU A 22 -1.66 -7.28 24.28
N GLY A 23 -0.80 -8.28 24.52
CA GLY A 23 0.57 -8.31 24.00
C GLY A 23 0.61 -8.47 22.48
N ALA A 24 -0.25 -9.32 21.93
CA ALA A 24 -0.41 -9.51 20.49
C ALA A 24 -1.03 -8.28 19.81
N MET A 25 -2.00 -7.62 20.45
CA MET A 25 -2.56 -6.35 19.94
C MET A 25 -1.52 -5.24 19.88
N LYS A 26 -0.66 -5.11 20.90
CA LYS A 26 0.43 -4.12 20.90
C LYS A 26 1.45 -4.40 19.81
N ALA A 27 1.90 -5.65 19.70
CA ALA A 27 2.84 -6.06 18.66
C ALA A 27 2.26 -5.85 17.25
N GLN A 28 0.97 -6.14 17.06
CA GLN A 28 0.29 -5.87 15.80
C GLN A 28 0.28 -4.37 15.49
N ALA A 29 -0.01 -3.52 16.47
CA ALA A 29 -0.05 -2.06 16.26
C ALA A 29 1.35 -1.45 16.01
N GLU A 30 2.39 -1.99 16.63
CA GLU A 30 3.79 -1.63 16.37
C GLU A 30 4.17 -2.01 14.93
N PHE A 31 3.92 -3.26 14.54
CA PHE A 31 4.16 -3.73 13.18
C PHE A 31 3.31 -3.00 12.12
N GLU A 32 2.05 -2.63 12.42
CA GLU A 32 1.24 -1.81 11.50
C GLU A 32 1.86 -0.42 11.29
N LYS A 33 2.49 0.15 12.32
CA LYS A 33 3.15 1.45 12.23
C LYS A 33 4.43 1.33 11.40
N GLU A 34 5.20 0.27 11.58
CA GLU A 34 6.38 -0.06 10.76
C GLU A 34 5.98 -0.35 9.31
N LEU A 35 4.95 -1.17 9.09
CA LEU A 35 4.38 -1.43 7.76
C LEU A 35 3.92 -0.13 7.09
N GLN A 36 3.25 0.76 7.82
CA GLN A 36 2.83 2.07 7.31
C GLN A 36 4.03 3.01 7.06
N ALA A 37 5.10 2.91 7.84
CA ALA A 37 6.33 3.66 7.64
C ALA A 37 7.14 3.13 6.45
N GLY A 38 7.17 1.82 6.21
CA GLY A 38 7.70 1.20 4.98
C GLY A 38 6.85 1.50 3.74
N PHE A 39 5.56 1.85 3.92
CA PHE A 39 4.75 2.53 2.91
C PHE A 39 5.02 4.05 2.82
N GLY A 40 6.00 4.60 3.54
CA GLY A 40 6.31 6.02 3.63
C GLY A 40 6.64 6.61 2.27
N VAL A 41 7.69 6.13 1.61
CA VAL A 41 8.10 6.64 0.29
C VAL A 41 7.05 6.36 -0.79
N VAL A 42 6.42 5.17 -0.80
CA VAL A 42 5.34 4.84 -1.75
C VAL A 42 4.10 5.73 -1.52
N GLY A 43 3.75 6.02 -0.28
CA GLY A 43 2.65 6.91 0.10
C GLY A 43 2.95 8.38 -0.18
N GLU A 44 4.19 8.81 0.06
CA GLU A 44 4.70 10.14 -0.30
C GLU A 44 4.67 10.32 -1.82
N MET A 45 5.08 9.30 -2.59
CA MET A 45 4.95 9.27 -4.05
C MET A 45 3.50 9.40 -4.48
N GLN A 46 2.59 8.58 -3.96
CA GLN A 46 1.17 8.68 -4.31
C GLN A 46 0.58 10.07 -4.01
N ASN A 47 0.97 10.69 -2.90
CA ASN A 47 0.55 12.05 -2.56
C ASN A 47 1.17 13.10 -3.49
N LEU A 48 2.44 12.91 -3.89
CA LEU A 48 3.12 13.76 -4.87
C LEU A 48 2.37 13.76 -6.20
N TYR A 49 2.04 12.57 -6.74
CA TYR A 49 1.22 12.41 -7.95
C TYR A 49 -0.16 13.05 -7.81
N ARG A 50 -0.85 12.88 -6.67
CA ARG A 50 -2.16 13.51 -6.44
C ARG A 50 -2.09 15.03 -6.44
N LYS A 51 -1.05 15.60 -5.81
CA LYS A 51 -0.88 17.05 -5.70
C LYS A 51 -0.60 17.71 -7.05
N HIS A 52 0.14 17.02 -7.93
CA HIS A 52 0.52 17.53 -9.26
C HIS A 52 -0.34 16.94 -10.38
N ARG A 53 -1.47 16.30 -10.05
CA ARG A 53 -2.37 15.67 -11.02
C ARG A 53 -2.83 16.62 -12.13
N SER A 54 -2.96 17.91 -11.83
CA SER A 54 -3.37 18.92 -12.79
C SER A 54 -2.38 19.03 -13.96
N ILE A 55 -1.08 19.22 -13.67
CA ILE A 55 -0.06 19.32 -14.71
C ILE A 55 0.16 17.99 -15.42
N LEU A 56 0.17 16.88 -14.68
CA LEU A 56 0.33 15.54 -15.25
C LEU A 56 -0.81 15.19 -16.23
N ASN A 57 -2.06 15.49 -15.89
CA ASN A 57 -3.20 15.28 -16.80
C ASN A 57 -3.13 16.17 -18.06
N LYS A 58 -2.45 17.33 -18.00
CA LYS A 58 -2.27 18.18 -19.19
C LYS A 58 -1.24 17.56 -20.12
N ILE A 59 -0.11 17.12 -19.56
CA ILE A 59 0.94 16.41 -20.29
C ILE A 59 0.35 15.17 -20.96
N GLU A 60 -0.36 14.32 -20.21
CA GLU A 60 -1.02 13.11 -20.74
C GLU A 60 -1.92 13.42 -21.95
N LYS A 61 -2.72 14.48 -21.88
CA LYS A 61 -3.59 14.89 -23.01
C LYS A 61 -2.84 15.39 -24.23
N VAL A 62 -1.67 16.00 -24.04
CA VAL A 62 -0.84 16.46 -25.16
C VAL A 62 -0.11 15.26 -25.77
N GLU A 63 0.36 14.33 -24.95
CA GLU A 63 0.93 13.05 -25.40
C GLU A 63 -0.09 12.20 -26.19
N GLU A 64 -1.34 12.12 -25.73
CA GLU A 64 -2.43 11.47 -26.47
C GLU A 64 -2.61 12.09 -27.85
N LYS A 65 -2.69 13.43 -27.94
CA LYS A 65 -2.82 14.14 -29.22
C LYS A 65 -1.60 14.00 -30.11
N LEU A 66 -0.39 13.93 -29.52
CA LEU A 66 0.85 13.67 -30.24
C LEU A 66 0.82 12.27 -30.86
N GLY A 67 0.29 11.27 -30.13
CA GLY A 67 0.09 9.92 -30.65
C GLY A 67 -0.96 9.83 -31.77
N GLU A 68 -1.93 10.75 -31.77
CA GLU A 68 -2.97 10.87 -32.80
C GLU A 68 -2.59 11.82 -33.95
N ALA A 69 -1.45 12.50 -33.87
CA ALA A 69 -1.05 13.51 -34.85
C ALA A 69 -0.73 12.87 -36.22
N GLU A 70 -1.40 13.34 -37.27
CA GLU A 70 -1.25 12.78 -38.63
C GLU A 70 -0.23 13.56 -39.47
N THR A 71 0.21 14.73 -38.99
CA THR A 71 1.09 15.65 -39.72
C THR A 71 2.28 16.11 -38.89
N ASP A 72 3.40 16.40 -39.57
CA ASP A 72 4.61 16.91 -38.93
C ASP A 72 4.39 18.26 -38.24
N GLU A 73 3.53 19.14 -38.80
CA GLU A 73 3.18 20.42 -38.18
C GLU A 73 2.40 20.26 -36.86
N GLU A 74 1.51 19.26 -36.78
CA GLU A 74 0.80 18.94 -35.52
C GLU A 74 1.74 18.35 -34.49
N GLN A 75 2.65 17.47 -34.91
CA GLN A 75 3.65 16.89 -34.03
C GLN A 75 4.57 17.98 -33.45
N GLU A 76 5.12 18.86 -34.28
CA GLU A 76 6.00 19.95 -33.85
C GLU A 76 5.29 20.87 -32.83
N LYS A 77 4.02 21.19 -33.08
CA LYS A 77 3.21 21.96 -32.13
C LYS A 77 3.04 21.26 -30.78
N TYR A 78 2.73 19.97 -30.77
CA TYR A 78 2.53 19.23 -29.52
C TYR A 78 3.84 19.01 -28.76
N PHE A 79 4.96 18.80 -29.46
CA PHE A 79 6.28 18.80 -28.82
C PHE A 79 6.58 20.12 -28.12
N GLN A 80 6.29 21.25 -28.78
CA GLN A 80 6.50 22.55 -28.17
C GLN A 80 5.56 22.80 -26.98
N GLU A 81 4.31 22.32 -27.04
CA GLU A 81 3.37 22.39 -25.91
C GLU A 81 3.84 21.52 -24.73
N LEU A 82 4.44 20.35 -24.98
CA LEU A 82 5.08 19.53 -23.94
C LEU A 82 6.28 20.25 -23.33
N ASP A 83 7.20 20.79 -24.14
CA ASP A 83 8.34 21.56 -23.66
C ASP A 83 7.90 22.71 -22.72
N ASP A 84 6.87 23.46 -23.12
CA ASP A 84 6.32 24.54 -22.31
C ASP A 84 5.76 24.04 -20.96
N LEU A 85 5.06 22.90 -20.96
CA LEU A 85 4.55 22.26 -19.73
C LEU A 85 5.69 21.76 -18.83
N GLU A 86 6.74 21.18 -19.41
CA GLU A 86 7.91 20.70 -18.68
C GLU A 86 8.74 21.84 -18.08
N GLN A 87 8.74 23.01 -18.71
CA GLN A 87 9.42 24.19 -18.20
C GLN A 87 8.69 24.87 -17.03
N THR A 88 7.45 24.49 -16.72
CA THR A 88 6.69 25.05 -15.60
C THR A 88 7.35 24.74 -14.25
N GLU A 89 7.22 25.67 -13.30
CA GLU A 89 7.69 25.45 -11.92
C GLU A 89 6.98 24.25 -11.26
N GLU A 90 5.69 24.05 -11.56
CA GLU A 90 4.90 22.93 -11.03
C GLU A 90 5.47 21.57 -11.46
N TYR A 91 5.88 21.42 -12.72
CA TYR A 91 6.46 20.17 -13.21
C TYR A 91 7.89 19.95 -12.71
N LYS A 92 8.71 21.00 -12.66
CA LYS A 92 10.07 20.93 -12.11
C LYS A 92 10.07 20.54 -10.62
N ASP A 93 9.14 21.09 -9.85
CA ASP A 93 8.93 20.72 -8.45
C ASP A 93 8.49 19.26 -8.29
N PHE A 94 7.63 18.77 -9.19
CA PHE A 94 7.23 17.37 -9.24
C PHE A 94 8.44 16.45 -9.52
N LEU A 95 9.19 16.73 -10.60
CA LEU A 95 10.35 15.94 -11.00
C LEU A 95 11.38 15.85 -9.88
N LYS A 96 11.80 16.99 -9.33
CA LYS A 96 12.78 17.03 -8.25
C LYS A 96 12.37 16.18 -7.06
N LYS A 97 11.11 16.29 -6.62
CA LYS A 97 10.61 15.50 -5.48
C LYS A 97 10.43 14.03 -5.82
N SER A 98 10.11 13.72 -7.08
CA SER A 98 10.01 12.33 -7.53
C SER A 98 11.39 11.66 -7.52
N GLU A 99 12.44 12.37 -7.93
CA GLU A 99 13.83 11.90 -7.87
C GLU A 99 14.30 11.72 -6.43
N GLU A 100 14.06 12.70 -5.55
CA GLU A 100 14.37 12.59 -4.11
C GLU A 100 13.68 11.38 -3.46
N LEU A 101 12.44 11.09 -3.83
CA LEU A 101 11.71 9.93 -3.33
C LEU A 101 12.21 8.62 -3.94
N ASP A 102 12.61 8.61 -5.21
CA ASP A 102 13.17 7.42 -5.87
C ASP A 102 14.57 7.07 -5.33
N GLU A 103 15.38 8.07 -5.00
CA GLU A 103 16.66 7.87 -4.30
C GLU A 103 16.45 7.30 -2.90
N ARG A 104 15.51 7.88 -2.12
CA ARG A 104 15.13 7.33 -0.81
C ARG A 104 14.58 5.91 -0.91
N ALA A 105 13.77 5.62 -1.92
CA ALA A 105 13.25 4.28 -2.15
C ALA A 105 14.40 3.27 -2.32
N LYS A 106 15.42 3.62 -3.12
CA LYS A 106 16.59 2.76 -3.37
C LYS A 106 17.48 2.59 -2.13
N GLU A 107 17.60 3.61 -1.29
CA GLU A 107 18.31 3.51 -0.01
C GLU A 107 17.53 2.61 0.98
N GLU A 108 16.20 2.76 1.05
CA GLU A 108 15.32 1.98 1.93
C GLU A 108 15.10 0.52 1.44
N GLU A 109 15.29 0.22 0.14
CA GLU A 109 15.01 -1.12 -0.45
C GLU A 109 15.92 -2.26 0.07
N SER A 110 17.06 -1.95 0.71
CA SER A 110 18.13 -2.92 0.99
C SER A 110 18.27 -3.42 2.44
N GLU A 111 17.79 -2.67 3.45
CA GLU A 111 17.87 -3.08 4.87
C GLU A 111 16.47 -3.33 5.49
N ASP A 112 15.47 -2.49 5.20
CA ASP A 112 14.14 -2.59 5.83
C ASP A 112 13.33 -3.81 5.38
N THR A 113 13.54 -4.32 4.16
CA THR A 113 12.74 -5.44 3.66
C THR A 113 13.01 -6.74 4.44
N PHE A 114 14.26 -7.02 4.80
CA PHE A 114 14.61 -8.24 5.54
C PHE A 114 14.15 -8.15 7.01
N GLU A 115 14.37 -6.99 7.64
CA GLU A 115 13.90 -6.72 9.00
C GLU A 115 12.37 -6.80 9.10
N MET A 116 11.64 -6.30 8.10
CA MET A 116 10.18 -6.42 8.05
C MET A 116 9.68 -7.86 7.95
N TYR A 117 10.39 -8.76 7.26
CA TYR A 117 10.04 -10.18 7.24
C TYR A 117 10.35 -10.86 8.58
N ASP A 118 11.46 -10.53 9.22
CA ASP A 118 11.83 -11.02 10.57
C ASP A 118 10.80 -10.56 11.61
N GLU A 119 10.43 -9.29 11.59
CA GLU A 119 9.41 -8.70 12.47
C GLU A 119 8.04 -9.31 12.22
N PHE A 120 7.69 -9.57 10.96
CA PHE A 120 6.44 -10.24 10.62
C PHE A 120 6.40 -11.68 11.14
N ALA A 121 7.51 -12.43 11.00
CA ALA A 121 7.60 -13.78 11.55
C ALA A 121 7.49 -13.78 13.08
N ALA A 122 8.19 -12.87 13.75
CA ALA A 122 8.07 -12.68 15.19
C ALA A 122 6.65 -12.29 15.63
N LEU A 123 5.97 -11.44 14.85
CA LEU A 123 4.57 -11.08 15.08
C LEU A 123 3.66 -12.31 15.00
N LEU A 124 3.81 -13.14 13.95
CA LEU A 124 2.99 -14.34 13.78
C LEU A 124 3.20 -15.33 14.94
N VAL A 125 4.44 -15.61 15.31
CA VAL A 125 4.75 -16.47 16.47
C VAL A 125 4.05 -15.95 17.72
N LYS A 126 4.11 -14.64 17.98
CA LYS A 126 3.50 -14.00 19.16
C LYS A 126 1.97 -13.99 19.11
N VAL A 127 1.36 -13.74 17.95
CA VAL A 127 -0.10 -13.71 17.74
C VAL A 127 -0.72 -15.09 17.96
N PHE A 128 -0.02 -16.13 17.53
CA PHE A 128 -0.44 -17.52 17.64
C PHE A 128 0.17 -18.23 18.87
N ASP A 129 0.52 -17.47 19.91
CA ASP A 129 1.00 -17.96 21.22
C ASP A 129 2.13 -19.02 21.14
N ASN A 130 3.09 -18.80 20.24
CA ASN A 130 4.26 -19.65 20.03
C ASN A 130 3.91 -21.09 19.60
N GLN A 131 2.81 -21.27 18.88
CA GLN A 131 2.42 -22.57 18.30
C GLN A 131 3.37 -23.07 17.20
N PHE A 132 4.22 -22.20 16.68
CA PHE A 132 5.25 -22.45 15.69
C PHE A 132 6.43 -21.49 15.92
N THR A 133 7.60 -21.78 15.33
CA THR A 133 8.81 -20.97 15.45
C THR A 133 8.95 -19.96 14.31
N ILE A 134 9.89 -19.02 14.46
CA ILE A 134 10.26 -18.07 13.40
C ILE A 134 10.73 -18.84 12.15
N ASP A 135 11.60 -19.84 12.34
CA ASP A 135 12.08 -20.70 11.25
C ASP A 135 10.94 -21.40 10.50
N GLU A 136 9.94 -21.91 11.24
CA GLU A 136 8.75 -22.54 10.63
C GLU A 136 7.86 -21.54 9.88
N VAL A 137 7.89 -20.25 10.24
CA VAL A 137 7.24 -19.19 9.45
C VAL A 137 8.03 -18.95 8.18
N PHE A 138 9.36 -18.82 8.26
CA PHE A 138 10.19 -18.56 7.09
C PHE A 138 10.14 -19.69 6.05
N ASP A 139 10.24 -20.94 6.51
CA ASP A 139 10.19 -22.11 5.63
C ASP A 139 8.77 -22.40 5.14
N GLY A 140 7.76 -21.99 5.92
CA GLY A 140 6.39 -22.46 5.79
C GLY A 140 5.38 -21.45 5.26
N LEU A 141 5.65 -20.15 5.33
CA LEU A 141 4.69 -19.11 4.95
C LEU A 141 4.77 -18.80 3.46
N GLU A 142 3.66 -18.99 2.76
CA GLU A 142 3.53 -18.56 1.36
C GLU A 142 3.10 -17.09 1.31
N VAL A 143 3.99 -16.22 0.85
CA VAL A 143 3.72 -14.79 0.65
C VAL A 143 3.14 -14.60 -0.76
N GLU A 144 1.83 -14.35 -0.83
CA GLU A 144 1.13 -14.13 -2.10
C GLU A 144 1.15 -12.64 -2.47
N ASN A 145 1.76 -12.30 -3.60
CA ASN A 145 1.93 -10.95 -4.16
C ASN A 145 2.82 -10.01 -3.34
N SER A 146 2.49 -9.77 -2.06
CA SER A 146 3.25 -8.87 -1.18
C SER A 146 3.08 -9.23 0.31
N LEU A 147 4.00 -8.75 1.13
CA LEU A 147 3.94 -8.87 2.60
C LEU A 147 2.67 -8.21 3.16
N ALA A 148 2.28 -7.05 2.63
CA ALA A 148 1.09 -6.32 3.06
C ALA A 148 -0.22 -7.04 2.70
N ASP A 149 -0.28 -7.68 1.54
CA ASP A 149 -1.42 -8.50 1.15
C ASP A 149 -1.52 -9.75 2.03
N THR A 150 -0.39 -10.38 2.32
CA THR A 150 -0.29 -11.55 3.20
C THR A 150 -0.70 -11.20 4.63
N TYR A 151 -0.19 -10.09 5.17
CA TYR A 151 -0.62 -9.51 6.44
C TYR A 151 -2.14 -9.27 6.45
N SER A 152 -2.65 -8.55 5.44
CA SER A 152 -4.07 -8.22 5.33
C SER A 152 -4.93 -9.47 5.32
N LYS A 153 -4.56 -10.53 4.60
CA LYS A 153 -5.31 -11.79 4.58
C LYS A 153 -5.34 -12.47 5.95
N ILE A 154 -4.20 -12.49 6.66
CA ILE A 154 -4.10 -13.12 7.97
C ILE A 154 -4.97 -12.40 9.00
N PHE A 155 -5.01 -11.07 8.93
CA PHE A 155 -5.68 -10.22 9.93
C PHE A 155 -7.03 -9.63 9.49
N ALA A 156 -7.50 -9.85 8.24
CA ALA A 156 -8.68 -9.21 7.64
C ALA A 156 -9.97 -9.27 8.49
N ASN A 157 -10.13 -10.33 9.27
CA ASN A 157 -11.31 -10.57 10.09
C ASN A 157 -11.05 -10.41 11.59
N ASN A 158 -9.87 -9.92 11.98
CA ASN A 158 -9.63 -9.49 13.35
C ASN A 158 -10.19 -8.09 13.53
N ASP A 159 -11.37 -8.03 14.13
CA ASP A 159 -12.02 -6.79 14.53
C ASP A 159 -11.27 -6.19 15.73
N THR A 160 -10.05 -5.70 15.50
CA THR A 160 -9.19 -5.06 16.52
C THR A 160 -9.33 -3.54 16.52
N GLY A 161 -10.37 -3.00 15.87
CA GLY A 161 -10.79 -1.62 16.08
C GLY A 161 -10.42 -0.65 14.97
N LYS A 162 -11.02 -0.83 13.79
CA LYS A 162 -11.53 0.30 12.99
C LYS A 162 -12.87 -0.11 12.39
N GLN A 163 -13.93 0.04 13.18
CA GLN A 163 -15.23 0.33 12.59
C GLN A 163 -15.08 1.66 11.84
N THR A 164 -14.78 1.61 10.54
CA THR A 164 -15.23 2.66 9.65
C THR A 164 -16.75 2.62 9.74
N LYS A 165 -17.34 3.51 10.52
CA LYS A 165 -18.79 3.73 10.51
C LYS A 165 -19.15 4.06 9.06
N LYS A 166 -19.63 3.07 8.29
CA LYS A 166 -20.47 3.37 7.14
C LYS A 166 -21.63 4.17 7.71
N ALA A 167 -21.71 5.44 7.35
CA ALA A 167 -22.86 6.26 7.64
C ALA A 167 -24.04 5.63 6.91
N THR A 168 -24.77 4.75 7.60
CA THR A 168 -26.07 4.28 7.15
C THR A 168 -26.99 5.49 7.21
N THR A 169 -27.15 6.16 6.07
CA THR A 169 -28.19 7.17 5.89
C THR A 169 -29.54 6.45 5.86
N THR A 170 -30.07 6.17 7.05
CA THR A 170 -31.44 5.73 7.20
C THR A 170 -32.34 6.89 6.77
N LYS A 171 -32.77 6.86 5.51
CA LYS A 171 -33.82 7.75 4.97
C LYS A 171 -35.09 7.49 5.81
N ALA A 172 -35.38 8.38 6.75
CA ALA A 172 -36.62 8.36 7.51
C ALA A 172 -37.79 8.52 6.53
N LYS A 173 -38.61 7.47 6.45
CA LYS A 173 -39.87 7.45 5.70
C LYS A 173 -40.83 8.41 6.39
N GLN A 174 -41.13 9.54 5.77
CA GLN A 174 -42.20 10.45 6.22
C GLN A 174 -43.53 9.68 6.23
N PRO A 175 -44.33 9.74 7.30
CA PRO A 175 -45.68 9.21 7.28
C PRO A 175 -46.58 10.11 6.42
N ALA A 176 -47.42 9.45 5.62
CA ALA A 176 -48.41 10.08 4.75
C ALA A 176 -49.46 10.85 5.57
N LYS A 177 -49.89 11.98 5.02
CA LYS A 177 -51.01 12.80 5.52
C LYS A 177 -52.31 12.00 5.50
N SER A 178 -53.09 12.10 6.57
CA SER A 178 -54.55 12.05 6.53
C SER A 178 -55.10 13.46 6.63
#